data_AF-A0A2G8L9B8-F1
#
_entry.id   AF-A0A2G8L9B8-F1
#
_cell.length_a   1.000
_cell.length_b   1.000
_cell.length_c   1.000
_cell.angle_alpha   90.00
_cell.angle_beta   90.00
_cell.angle_gamma   90.00
#
_symmetry.space_group_name_H-M   'P 1'
#
loop_
_entity.id
_entity.type
_entity.pdbx_description
1 polymer ?
#
loop_
_entity_poly.entity_id
_entity_poly.type
_entity_poly.pdbx_seq_one_letter_code
_entity_poly.pdbx_strand_id
1 'polypeptide(L)'
;TETNTEIVNMAVSSPDDSDSLRYDSDDISIGGDDSKISNLFNFVRDISKNNKLSDHVEILVSEHEKRSETGSMGMKDVFTTYLIEVRIREENGRKRQVAGNPSSLWRRYSEFEMLRNYLVVTFPYVIVPPLPEKRMTIMWQQMSTVDHFDADFIERRRVGLETFLQRVASHEEMGRDHLFHTFMLQDENWRETIVGTGFQSKQDSRLKNLNASFRLKKPDKRFEGLKIYAQELRNNISAILKTRAKLAGTLYGIHKIHGNYGRVFSEWSGIEKEMGDGLQSAGHFMDAYKDYIDDFMNEEEQISDQLKEYIYFADSLKAVCRKQEVMQYELEKSEELLSSKRYQRDQLLGKAPSKTLSLQGMRSKIFGPEKPEVKDARLRQLEDQIEEAEEAVLRNQSETMSFMEHALSEVERFKKQKGSDLKELFISYAVLQIKMAKR
;
A
#
# COMPACT_ATOMS: atom_id res chain seq x y z
N THR A 1 -15.19 -52.66 16.05
CA THR A 1 -15.95 -51.78 16.96
C THR A 1 -15.61 -50.31 16.70
N GLU A 2 -16.18 -49.61 15.71
CA GLU A 2 -17.51 -49.78 15.09
C GLU A 2 -18.64 -49.77 16.15
N THR A 3 -19.72 -49.01 16.02
CA THR A 3 -20.35 -48.34 14.86
C THR A 3 -21.07 -47.04 15.28
N ASN A 4 -21.50 -46.26 14.27
CA ASN A 4 -22.53 -45.21 14.32
C ASN A 4 -22.12 -43.85 14.95
N THR A 5 -22.65 -42.71 14.49
CA THR A 5 -23.74 -42.51 13.51
C THR A 5 -23.39 -41.46 12.46
N GLU A 6 -23.89 -41.63 11.24
CA GLU A 6 -23.94 -40.60 10.20
C GLU A 6 -25.07 -39.56 10.48
N ILE A 7 -25.42 -38.76 9.47
CA ILE A 7 -26.52 -37.76 9.45
C ILE A 7 -26.21 -36.46 10.22
N VAL A 8 -25.54 -35.52 9.55
CA VAL A 8 -26.25 -34.38 8.92
C VAL A 8 -25.57 -34.09 7.57
N ASN A 9 -26.31 -34.21 6.48
CA ASN A 9 -25.82 -33.86 5.14
C ASN A 9 -26.94 -33.12 4.39
N MET A 10 -27.09 -31.82 4.65
CA MET A 10 -28.12 -30.97 4.04
C MET A 10 -27.67 -29.51 3.96
N ALA A 11 -27.93 -28.89 2.81
CA ALA A 11 -27.99 -27.44 2.57
C ALA A 11 -26.80 -26.59 3.06
N VAL A 12 -25.63 -26.73 2.42
CA VAL A 12 -24.72 -25.59 2.26
C VAL A 12 -25.21 -24.76 1.07
N SER A 13 -26.13 -23.83 1.33
CA SER A 13 -26.55 -22.81 0.37
C SER A 13 -25.74 -21.54 0.60
N SER A 14 -24.85 -21.20 -0.33
CA SER A 14 -24.09 -19.96 -0.30
C SER A 14 -25.03 -18.74 -0.34
N PRO A 15 -24.91 -17.76 0.56
CA PRO A 15 -25.40 -16.42 0.33
C PRO A 15 -24.46 -15.77 -0.70
N ASP A 16 -24.86 -15.76 -1.97
CA ASP A 16 -24.12 -15.12 -3.06
C ASP A 16 -24.41 -13.61 -3.08
N ASP A 17 -24.11 -12.94 -1.95
CA ASP A 17 -24.17 -11.48 -1.81
C ASP A 17 -22.96 -10.81 -2.49
N SER A 18 -22.71 -11.21 -3.74
CA SER A 18 -21.89 -10.47 -4.68
C SER A 18 -22.68 -9.25 -5.17
N ASP A 19 -22.76 -8.22 -4.32
CA ASP A 19 -23.39 -6.90 -4.58
C ASP A 19 -22.60 -6.13 -5.66
N SER A 20 -22.70 -6.70 -6.86
CA SER A 20 -22.02 -6.32 -8.08
C SER A 20 -22.86 -5.25 -8.75
N LEU A 21 -22.51 -3.99 -8.45
CA LEU A 21 -23.10 -2.81 -9.07
C LEU A 21 -23.16 -3.00 -10.59
N ARG A 22 -24.35 -3.29 -11.10
CA ARG A 22 -24.63 -3.38 -12.53
C ARG A 22 -24.57 -1.97 -13.09
N TYR A 23 -23.45 -1.66 -13.72
CA TYR A 23 -23.39 -0.53 -14.64
C TYR A 23 -24.15 -0.93 -15.91
N ASP A 24 -25.40 -0.47 -16.01
CA ASP A 24 -26.15 -0.54 -17.26
C ASP A 24 -25.37 0.23 -18.33
N SER A 25 -25.05 -0.45 -19.43
CA SER A 25 -24.09 0.03 -20.42
C SER A 25 -24.77 0.31 -21.76
N ASP A 26 -25.55 1.39 -21.79
CA ASP A 26 -26.22 1.91 -23.00
C ASP A 26 -25.67 3.29 -23.43
N ASP A 27 -25.45 3.43 -24.74
CA ASP A 27 -25.22 4.63 -25.55
C ASP A 27 -24.29 5.76 -25.04
N ILE A 28 -23.01 5.67 -25.46
CA ILE A 28 -22.19 6.84 -25.81
C ILE A 28 -21.73 6.69 -27.27
N SER A 29 -21.90 7.74 -28.07
CA SER A 29 -21.65 7.72 -29.52
C SER A 29 -20.16 7.57 -29.85
N ILE A 30 -19.82 6.58 -30.68
CA ILE A 30 -18.45 6.09 -30.89
C ILE A 30 -17.61 7.01 -31.78
N GLY A 31 -16.52 7.56 -31.22
CA GLY A 31 -15.39 8.11 -31.96
C GLY A 31 -14.36 7.04 -32.34
N GLY A 32 -13.45 7.40 -33.27
CA GLY A 32 -12.51 6.44 -33.87
C GLY A 32 -11.47 5.85 -32.91
N ASP A 33 -11.01 6.62 -31.90
CA ASP A 33 -10.04 6.13 -30.90
C ASP A 33 -10.69 5.45 -29.70
N ASP A 34 -11.90 5.87 -29.29
CA ASP A 34 -12.64 5.26 -28.17
C ASP A 34 -12.86 3.75 -28.40
N SER A 35 -13.08 3.37 -29.66
CA SER A 35 -13.18 1.98 -30.08
C SER A 35 -11.94 1.13 -29.72
N LYS A 36 -10.74 1.73 -29.74
CA LYS A 36 -9.47 1.04 -29.41
C LYS A 36 -9.28 0.95 -27.90
N ILE A 37 -9.57 2.04 -27.19
CA ILE A 37 -9.52 2.10 -25.72
C ILE A 37 -10.49 1.07 -25.14
N SER A 38 -11.74 1.02 -25.64
CA SER A 38 -12.72 0.00 -25.26
C SER A 38 -12.24 -1.42 -25.54
N ASN A 39 -11.61 -1.69 -26.68
CA ASN A 39 -11.03 -3.01 -26.97
C ASN A 39 -9.90 -3.40 -25.99
N LEU A 40 -8.98 -2.48 -25.66
CA LEU A 40 -7.93 -2.73 -24.68
C LEU A 40 -8.50 -2.90 -23.26
N PHE A 41 -9.51 -2.11 -22.90
CA PHE A 41 -10.19 -2.19 -21.60
C PHE A 41 -10.88 -3.55 -21.40
N ASN A 42 -11.64 -4.00 -22.38
CA ASN A 42 -12.25 -5.33 -22.37
C ASN A 42 -11.17 -6.43 -22.30
N PHE A 43 -10.08 -6.31 -23.06
CA PHE A 43 -8.94 -7.25 -23.02
C PHE A 43 -8.28 -7.33 -21.63
N VAL A 44 -7.99 -6.19 -21.00
CA VAL A 44 -7.40 -6.11 -19.65
C VAL A 44 -8.32 -6.76 -18.61
N ARG A 45 -9.61 -6.35 -18.60
CA ARG A 45 -10.64 -6.90 -17.72
C ARG A 45 -10.83 -8.41 -17.88
N ASP A 46 -10.74 -8.92 -19.11
CA ASP A 46 -11.02 -10.32 -19.39
C ASP A 46 -9.80 -11.24 -19.15
N ILE A 47 -8.58 -10.71 -19.26
CA ILE A 47 -7.35 -11.43 -18.86
C ILE A 47 -7.19 -11.49 -17.34
N SER A 48 -7.40 -10.37 -16.63
CA SER A 48 -7.14 -10.30 -15.19
C SER A 48 -7.96 -11.31 -14.39
N LYS A 49 -9.17 -11.65 -14.85
CA LYS A 49 -10.06 -12.66 -14.23
C LYS A 49 -9.31 -13.92 -13.80
N ASN A 50 -8.48 -14.47 -14.70
CA ASN A 50 -7.80 -15.75 -14.46
C ASN A 50 -6.28 -15.60 -14.29
N ASN A 51 -5.66 -14.56 -14.87
CA ASN A 51 -4.20 -14.42 -14.95
C ASN A 51 -3.71 -13.14 -14.23
N LYS A 52 -2.40 -13.07 -13.95
CA LYS A 52 -1.76 -11.84 -13.49
C LYS A 52 -1.68 -10.84 -14.63
N LEU A 53 -1.99 -9.57 -14.36
CA LEU A 53 -2.03 -8.55 -15.40
C LEU A 53 -0.60 -8.20 -15.91
N SER A 54 0.39 -8.23 -15.01
CA SER A 54 1.83 -8.06 -15.31
C SER A 54 2.38 -8.97 -16.41
N ASP A 55 1.79 -10.15 -16.58
CA ASP A 55 2.34 -11.21 -17.41
C ASP A 55 1.91 -11.02 -18.88
N HIS A 56 0.84 -10.25 -19.11
CA HIS A 56 0.26 -9.94 -20.42
C HIS A 56 0.30 -8.46 -20.79
N VAL A 57 0.58 -7.58 -19.84
CA VAL A 57 0.56 -6.12 -20.01
C VAL A 57 1.82 -5.51 -19.40
N GLU A 58 2.47 -4.65 -20.18
CA GLU A 58 3.56 -3.79 -19.77
C GLU A 58 2.98 -2.40 -19.45
N ILE A 59 3.27 -1.92 -18.24
CA ILE A 59 2.83 -0.61 -17.75
C ILE A 59 4.07 0.23 -17.51
N LEU A 60 4.14 1.37 -18.19
CA LEU A 60 5.23 2.34 -18.10
C LEU A 60 4.66 3.67 -17.60
N VAL A 61 5.50 4.52 -17.01
CA VAL A 61 5.14 5.91 -16.72
C VAL A 61 6.15 6.79 -17.44
N SER A 62 6.03 6.94 -18.76
CA SER A 62 7.14 7.34 -19.65
C SER A 62 7.60 8.79 -19.49
N GLU A 63 6.69 9.74 -19.32
CA GLU A 63 6.98 11.18 -19.32
C GLU A 63 6.40 11.91 -18.10
N HIS A 64 6.84 13.16 -17.90
CA HIS A 64 6.29 14.08 -16.90
C HIS A 64 6.11 15.50 -17.46
N GLU A 65 4.99 16.16 -17.14
CA GLU A 65 4.67 17.51 -17.60
C GLU A 65 4.23 18.40 -16.43
N LYS A 66 4.65 19.67 -16.44
CA LYS A 66 4.22 20.69 -15.46
C LYS A 66 2.99 21.44 -15.99
N ARG A 67 1.80 21.03 -15.55
CA ARG A 67 0.52 21.66 -15.93
C ARG A 67 0.09 22.72 -14.92
N SER A 68 -0.78 23.63 -15.36
CA SER A 68 -1.43 24.61 -14.49
C SER A 68 -2.92 24.66 -14.74
N GLU A 69 -3.72 24.47 -13.69
CA GLU A 69 -5.18 24.50 -13.72
C GLU A 69 -5.69 25.77 -13.03
N THR A 70 -6.79 26.35 -13.51
CA THR A 70 -7.38 27.53 -12.86
C THR A 70 -8.32 27.06 -11.75
N GLY A 71 -7.84 27.10 -10.51
CA GLY A 71 -8.61 26.66 -9.35
C GLY A 71 -9.86 27.50 -9.11
N SER A 72 -10.80 26.97 -8.32
CA SER A 72 -12.13 27.56 -8.06
C SER A 72 -12.16 28.93 -7.35
N MET A 73 -10.99 29.50 -7.00
CA MET A 73 -10.82 30.88 -6.54
C MET A 73 -9.94 31.74 -7.46
N GLY A 74 -9.74 31.34 -8.73
CA GLY A 74 -8.93 32.07 -9.71
C GLY A 74 -7.41 31.97 -9.51
N MET A 75 -6.96 31.35 -8.42
CA MET A 75 -5.56 31.00 -8.18
C MET A 75 -5.17 29.82 -9.07
N LYS A 76 -4.06 29.94 -9.81
CA LYS A 76 -3.54 28.83 -10.61
C LYS A 76 -2.89 27.78 -9.70
N ASP A 77 -3.47 26.57 -9.67
CA ASP A 77 -2.81 25.39 -9.10
C ASP A 77 -1.80 24.87 -10.14
N VAL A 78 -0.60 24.50 -9.70
CA VAL A 78 0.52 24.15 -10.59
C VAL A 78 1.13 22.84 -10.12
N PHE A 79 0.96 21.80 -10.92
CA PHE A 79 1.27 20.42 -10.55
C PHE A 79 1.94 19.65 -11.68
N THR A 80 2.68 18.61 -11.30
CA THR A 80 3.28 17.66 -12.25
C THR A 80 2.31 16.52 -12.53
N THR A 81 1.97 16.32 -13.81
CA THR A 81 1.34 15.11 -14.34
C THR A 81 2.39 14.14 -14.88
N TYR A 82 2.07 12.87 -14.89
CA TYR A 82 2.89 11.76 -15.38
C TYR A 82 2.11 11.01 -16.45
N LEU A 83 2.77 10.67 -17.55
CA LEU A 83 2.17 9.93 -18.67
C LEU A 83 2.21 8.43 -18.36
N ILE A 84 1.07 7.83 -18.09
CA ILE A 84 0.94 6.37 -17.97
C ILE A 84 0.76 5.81 -19.37
N GLU A 85 1.58 4.84 -19.75
CA GLU A 85 1.42 4.05 -20.98
C GLU A 85 1.12 2.60 -20.66
N VAL A 86 0.13 2.03 -21.35
CA VAL A 86 -0.29 0.63 -21.24
C VAL A 86 -0.09 -0.06 -22.59
N ARG A 87 0.72 -1.12 -22.60
CA ARG A 87 1.12 -1.90 -23.79
C ARG A 87 0.81 -3.37 -23.58
N ILE A 88 0.31 -4.06 -24.60
CA ILE A 88 0.14 -5.53 -24.55
C ILE A 88 1.50 -6.19 -24.80
N ARG A 89 1.91 -7.12 -23.94
CA ARG A 89 3.18 -7.86 -24.12
C ARG A 89 3.05 -8.85 -25.29
N GLU A 90 3.92 -8.75 -26.30
CA GLU A 90 3.94 -9.72 -27.41
C GLU A 90 4.40 -11.10 -26.91
N GLU A 91 3.56 -12.12 -27.06
CA GLU A 91 3.82 -13.48 -26.57
C GLU A 91 4.26 -14.42 -27.71
N ASN A 92 5.52 -14.88 -27.65
CA ASN A 92 6.08 -15.97 -28.46
C ASN A 92 5.75 -15.92 -29.96
N GLY A 93 5.94 -14.76 -30.60
CA GLY A 93 5.86 -14.59 -32.06
C GLY A 93 4.45 -14.66 -32.67
N ARG A 94 3.43 -15.00 -31.89
CA ARG A 94 2.03 -14.82 -32.28
C ARG A 94 1.63 -13.38 -31.99
N LYS A 95 1.74 -12.52 -33.02
CA LYS A 95 1.13 -11.19 -32.99
C LYS A 95 -0.38 -11.30 -32.81
N ARG A 96 -0.84 -11.25 -31.56
CA ARG A 96 -2.25 -11.15 -31.19
C ARG A 96 -2.75 -9.84 -31.80
N GLN A 97 -3.74 -9.89 -32.68
CA GLN A 97 -3.98 -8.85 -33.69
C GLN A 97 -4.62 -7.54 -33.14
N VAL A 98 -4.46 -7.27 -31.84
CA VAL A 98 -4.70 -5.97 -31.21
C VAL A 98 -3.48 -5.08 -31.46
N ALA A 99 -3.24 -4.74 -32.73
CA ALA A 99 -2.22 -3.79 -33.15
C ALA A 99 -2.68 -2.34 -32.87
N GLY A 100 -2.98 -2.06 -31.61
CA GLY A 100 -3.22 -0.71 -31.11
C GLY A 100 -1.90 -0.02 -30.77
N ASN A 101 -1.89 1.31 -30.88
CA ASN A 101 -0.90 2.13 -30.20
C ASN A 101 -1.00 1.92 -28.68
N PRO A 102 0.06 2.20 -27.89
CA PRO A 102 -0.07 2.26 -26.44
C PRO A 102 -1.25 3.15 -26.04
N SER A 103 -2.08 2.70 -25.10
CA SER A 103 -3.04 3.60 -24.46
C SER A 103 -2.26 4.48 -23.50
N SER A 104 -2.34 5.79 -23.69
CA SER A 104 -1.52 6.77 -23.00
C SER A 104 -2.39 7.86 -22.39
N LEU A 105 -2.35 8.04 -21.07
CA LEU A 105 -3.12 9.08 -20.36
C LEU A 105 -2.31 9.76 -19.26
N TRP A 106 -2.78 10.91 -18.78
CA TRP A 106 -2.04 11.73 -17.82
C TRP A 106 -2.66 11.67 -16.42
N ARG A 107 -1.83 11.44 -15.40
CA ARG A 107 -2.24 11.45 -13.98
C ARG A 107 -1.34 12.31 -13.13
N ARG A 108 -1.91 13.10 -12.22
CA ARG A 108 -1.15 13.88 -11.22
C ARG A 108 -0.97 13.07 -9.94
N TYR A 109 0.12 13.32 -9.21
CA TYR A 109 0.50 12.51 -8.03
C TYR A 109 -0.63 12.31 -6.99
N SER A 110 -1.52 13.29 -6.79
CA SER A 110 -2.65 13.15 -5.85
C SER A 110 -3.68 12.08 -6.25
N GLU A 111 -3.72 11.68 -7.52
CA GLU A 111 -4.64 10.64 -8.01
C GLU A 111 -4.11 9.26 -7.68
N PHE A 112 -2.79 9.06 -7.77
CA PHE A 112 -2.12 7.88 -7.21
C PHE A 112 -2.34 7.81 -5.69
N GLU A 113 -2.30 8.93 -4.96
CA GLU A 113 -2.67 8.97 -3.53
C GLU A 113 -4.13 8.52 -3.29
N MET A 114 -5.08 8.90 -4.16
CA MET A 114 -6.47 8.46 -4.07
C MET A 114 -6.64 6.98 -4.42
N LEU A 115 -6.02 6.50 -5.50
CA LEU A 115 -6.01 5.07 -5.88
C LEU A 115 -5.44 4.21 -4.75
N ARG A 116 -4.28 4.57 -4.19
CA ARG A 116 -3.69 3.81 -3.07
C ARG A 116 -4.59 3.82 -1.84
N ASN A 117 -5.19 4.96 -1.49
CA ASN A 117 -6.08 5.04 -0.33
C ASN A 117 -7.34 4.19 -0.53
N TYR A 118 -7.89 4.14 -1.74
CA TYR A 118 -8.96 3.22 -2.12
C TYR A 118 -8.54 1.75 -1.97
N LEU A 119 -7.41 1.33 -2.58
CA LEU A 119 -6.91 -0.05 -2.46
C LEU A 119 -6.69 -0.47 -1.00
N VAL A 120 -6.15 0.44 -0.17
CA VAL A 120 -5.94 0.24 1.28
C VAL A 120 -7.25 0.12 2.09
N VAL A 121 -8.38 0.57 1.54
CA VAL A 121 -9.72 0.43 2.12
C VAL A 121 -10.45 -0.81 1.59
N THR A 122 -10.38 -1.06 0.27
CA THR A 122 -11.07 -2.16 -0.43
C THR A 122 -10.44 -3.52 -0.15
N PHE A 123 -9.11 -3.58 -0.04
CA PHE A 123 -8.34 -4.81 0.20
C PHE A 123 -7.64 -4.72 1.58
N PRO A 124 -8.38 -4.76 2.70
CA PRO A 124 -7.85 -4.37 4.01
C PRO A 124 -6.81 -5.34 4.59
N TYR A 125 -6.71 -6.55 4.04
CA TYR A 125 -5.70 -7.57 4.38
C TYR A 125 -4.48 -7.55 3.45
N VAL A 126 -4.54 -6.86 2.31
CA VAL A 126 -3.46 -6.79 1.31
C VAL A 126 -2.35 -5.84 1.76
N ILE A 127 -1.09 -6.21 1.50
CA ILE A 127 0.08 -5.37 1.77
C ILE A 127 0.28 -4.45 0.56
N VAL A 128 -0.63 -3.47 0.44
CA VAL A 128 -0.69 -2.54 -0.70
C VAL A 128 0.64 -1.80 -0.88
N PRO A 129 1.26 -1.84 -2.08
CA PRO A 129 2.53 -1.16 -2.36
C PRO A 129 2.53 0.32 -1.94
N PRO A 130 3.64 0.85 -1.43
CA PRO A 130 3.75 2.26 -1.08
C PRO A 130 3.86 3.14 -2.33
N LEU A 131 3.70 4.46 -2.15
CA LEU A 131 4.05 5.47 -3.15
C LEU A 131 5.43 6.06 -2.84
N PRO A 132 6.18 6.54 -3.84
CA PRO A 132 7.41 7.32 -3.63
C PRO A 132 7.12 8.60 -2.83
N GLU A 133 8.13 9.13 -2.13
CA GLU A 133 7.92 10.21 -1.16
C GLU A 133 7.26 11.47 -1.74
N LYS A 134 6.45 12.14 -0.92
CA LYS A 134 5.86 13.44 -1.27
C LYS A 134 6.90 14.56 -1.35
N ARG A 135 8.07 14.38 -0.73
CA ARG A 135 9.26 15.27 -0.74
C ARG A 135 10.54 14.41 -0.71
N MET A 136 11.52 14.71 -1.55
CA MET A 136 12.82 14.03 -1.51
C MET A 136 13.62 14.40 -0.25
N THR A 137 14.07 13.42 0.51
CA THR A 137 15.07 13.62 1.57
C THR A 137 16.42 13.02 1.13
N ILE A 138 17.27 13.80 0.46
CA ILE A 138 18.65 13.37 0.13
C ILE A 138 19.49 13.44 1.41
N MET A 139 19.46 12.36 2.19
CA MET A 139 20.01 12.33 3.55
C MET A 139 21.51 12.67 3.66
N TRP A 140 22.29 12.53 2.58
CA TRP A 140 23.72 12.90 2.52
C TRP A 140 23.93 14.41 2.32
N GLN A 141 23.04 15.06 1.58
CA GLN A 141 23.02 16.51 1.40
C GLN A 141 22.30 17.15 2.59
N GLN A 142 22.96 17.16 3.75
CA GLN A 142 22.44 17.67 5.04
C GLN A 142 21.91 19.12 5.01
N MET A 143 22.15 19.87 3.93
CA MET A 143 21.57 21.20 3.68
C MET A 143 20.94 21.31 2.29
N SER A 144 19.80 20.64 2.05
CA SER A 144 18.72 21.12 1.18
C SER A 144 17.46 20.28 1.31
N THR A 145 16.30 20.92 1.52
CA THR A 145 15.03 20.35 1.05
C THR A 145 14.94 20.65 -0.44
N VAL A 146 15.13 19.60 -1.26
CA VAL A 146 15.00 19.68 -2.72
C VAL A 146 13.61 20.18 -3.10
N ASP A 147 13.54 21.11 -4.07
CA ASP A 147 12.26 21.69 -4.49
C ASP A 147 11.35 20.64 -5.17
N HIS A 148 10.04 20.85 -5.10
CA HIS A 148 9.04 19.96 -5.70
C HIS A 148 9.10 19.95 -7.25
N PHE A 149 9.89 20.86 -7.83
CA PHE A 149 10.16 20.97 -9.27
C PHE A 149 11.58 20.58 -9.69
N ASP A 150 12.38 19.99 -8.80
CA ASP A 150 13.67 19.38 -9.16
C ASP A 150 13.48 18.23 -10.16
N ALA A 151 14.32 18.19 -11.20
CA ALA A 151 14.23 17.21 -12.27
C ALA A 151 14.49 15.79 -11.75
N ASP A 152 15.57 15.60 -11.00
CA ASP A 152 15.93 14.29 -10.45
C ASP A 152 14.85 13.77 -9.48
N PHE A 153 14.23 14.66 -8.69
CA PHE A 153 13.11 14.29 -7.81
C PHE A 153 11.88 13.86 -8.60
N ILE A 154 11.51 14.59 -9.66
CA ILE A 154 10.37 14.21 -10.50
C ILE A 154 10.65 12.87 -11.19
N GLU A 155 11.87 12.62 -11.66
CA GLU A 155 12.25 11.36 -12.30
C GLU A 155 12.27 10.18 -11.31
N ARG A 156 12.88 10.33 -10.12
CA ARG A 156 12.82 9.31 -9.06
C ARG A 156 11.38 9.00 -8.64
N ARG A 157 10.50 10.01 -8.63
CA ARG A 157 9.06 9.81 -8.43
C ARG A 157 8.42 9.07 -9.61
N ARG A 158 8.72 9.42 -10.87
CA ARG A 158 8.22 8.74 -12.08
C ARG A 158 8.50 7.23 -12.01
N VAL A 159 9.74 6.85 -11.74
CA VAL A 159 10.17 5.45 -11.54
C VAL A 159 9.41 4.78 -10.38
N GLY A 160 9.22 5.48 -9.25
CA GLY A 160 8.46 4.95 -8.12
C GLY A 160 6.96 4.77 -8.38
N LEU A 161 6.35 5.65 -9.20
CA LEU A 161 4.95 5.52 -9.63
C LEU A 161 4.79 4.36 -10.62
N GLU A 162 5.74 4.16 -11.52
CA GLU A 162 5.80 3.02 -12.43
C GLU A 162 5.89 1.69 -11.66
N THR A 163 6.84 1.61 -10.73
CA THR A 163 7.03 0.46 -9.81
C THR A 163 5.75 0.16 -9.02
N PHE A 164 5.05 1.19 -8.54
CA PHE A 164 3.76 1.04 -7.85
C PHE A 164 2.71 0.40 -8.76
N LEU A 165 2.48 0.90 -9.97
CA LEU A 165 1.48 0.34 -10.89
C LEU A 165 1.81 -1.10 -11.31
N GLN A 166 3.08 -1.38 -11.62
CA GLN A 166 3.54 -2.73 -11.97
C GLN A 166 3.30 -3.72 -10.82
N ARG A 167 3.51 -3.32 -9.56
CA ARG A 167 3.24 -4.16 -8.36
C ARG A 167 1.77 -4.28 -7.99
N VAL A 168 0.92 -3.33 -8.38
CA VAL A 168 -0.55 -3.48 -8.29
C VAL A 168 -1.03 -4.48 -9.36
N ALA A 169 -0.50 -4.40 -10.59
CA ALA A 169 -0.83 -5.32 -11.69
C ALA A 169 -0.32 -6.77 -11.51
N SER A 170 0.77 -6.98 -10.77
CA SER A 170 1.27 -8.33 -10.42
C SER A 170 0.57 -8.96 -9.22
N HIS A 171 -0.29 -8.20 -8.52
CA HIS A 171 -1.14 -8.72 -7.45
C HIS A 171 -2.42 -9.34 -8.05
N GLU A 172 -2.76 -10.55 -7.60
CA GLU A 172 -3.86 -11.34 -8.18
C GLU A 172 -5.24 -10.71 -7.96
N GLU A 173 -5.50 -10.15 -6.77
CA GLU A 173 -6.72 -9.36 -6.51
C GLU A 173 -6.66 -7.93 -7.06
N MET A 174 -5.71 -7.09 -6.64
CA MET A 174 -5.70 -5.68 -7.07
C MET A 174 -5.52 -5.51 -8.60
N GLY A 175 -4.83 -6.44 -9.27
CA GLY A 175 -4.71 -6.46 -10.74
C GLY A 175 -6.01 -6.80 -11.47
N ARG A 176 -7.05 -7.26 -10.76
CA ARG A 176 -8.44 -7.44 -11.26
C ARG A 176 -9.34 -6.23 -11.01
N ASP A 177 -8.90 -5.26 -10.22
CA ASP A 177 -9.75 -4.16 -9.79
C ASP A 177 -10.15 -3.23 -10.95
N HIS A 178 -11.45 -2.96 -11.05
CA HIS A 178 -12.02 -2.14 -12.11
C HIS A 178 -11.60 -0.65 -12.01
N LEU A 179 -11.37 -0.14 -10.80
CA LEU A 179 -10.91 1.25 -10.60
C LEU A 179 -9.40 1.41 -10.85
N PHE A 180 -8.63 0.34 -10.68
CA PHE A 180 -7.26 0.24 -11.20
C PHE A 180 -7.23 0.17 -12.74
N HIS A 181 -8.10 -0.61 -13.38
CA HIS A 181 -8.18 -0.66 -14.85
C HIS A 181 -8.56 0.70 -15.45
N THR A 182 -9.61 1.35 -14.93
CA THR A 182 -10.03 2.68 -15.40
C THR A 182 -9.01 3.76 -15.08
N PHE A 183 -8.29 3.69 -13.94
CA PHE A 183 -7.20 4.63 -13.63
C PHE A 183 -6.16 4.70 -14.76
N MET A 184 -5.81 3.54 -15.33
CA MET A 184 -4.78 3.38 -16.36
C MET A 184 -5.28 3.58 -17.81
N LEU A 185 -6.59 3.51 -18.07
CA LEU A 185 -7.14 3.41 -19.43
C LEU A 185 -8.25 4.43 -19.79
N GLN A 186 -8.94 5.02 -18.80
CA GLN A 186 -10.07 5.93 -19.02
C GLN A 186 -9.71 7.33 -18.51
N ASP A 187 -9.49 8.30 -19.40
CA ASP A 187 -8.99 9.61 -18.96
C ASP A 187 -10.03 10.42 -18.16
N GLU A 188 -11.28 10.43 -18.59
CA GLU A 188 -12.34 11.26 -17.99
C GLU A 188 -13.04 10.60 -16.77
N ASN A 189 -13.53 11.45 -15.86
CA ASN A 189 -14.43 11.15 -14.73
C ASN A 189 -13.94 10.10 -13.70
N TRP A 190 -12.71 9.57 -13.83
CA TRP A 190 -12.18 8.57 -12.90
C TRP A 190 -12.20 9.03 -11.44
N ARG A 191 -11.89 10.31 -11.19
CA ARG A 191 -11.85 10.90 -9.85
C ARG A 191 -13.23 10.95 -9.21
N GLU A 192 -14.26 11.24 -9.99
CA GLU A 192 -15.66 11.28 -9.59
C GLU A 192 -16.15 9.86 -9.30
N THR A 193 -15.82 8.89 -10.16
CA THR A 193 -16.14 7.46 -9.95
C THR A 193 -15.49 6.90 -8.69
N ILE A 194 -14.19 7.13 -8.45
CA ILE A 194 -13.52 6.61 -7.25
C ILE A 194 -14.04 7.28 -5.97
N VAL A 195 -14.35 8.58 -5.98
CA VAL A 195 -15.01 9.26 -4.85
C VAL A 195 -16.43 8.71 -4.61
N GLY A 196 -17.16 8.39 -5.68
CA GLY A 196 -18.50 7.78 -5.64
C GLY A 196 -18.57 6.45 -4.86
N THR A 197 -17.47 5.70 -4.76
CA THR A 197 -17.39 4.47 -3.93
C THR A 197 -17.54 4.71 -2.42
N GLY A 198 -17.47 5.97 -1.98
CA GLY A 198 -17.49 6.33 -0.56
C GLY A 198 -16.24 5.89 0.22
N PHE A 199 -15.13 5.50 -0.44
CA PHE A 199 -13.92 5.04 0.27
C PHE A 199 -13.39 6.05 1.29
N GLN A 200 -13.60 7.35 1.07
CA GLN A 200 -13.19 8.42 1.98
C GLN A 200 -13.90 8.34 3.34
N SER A 201 -15.20 8.02 3.39
CA SER A 201 -15.92 7.89 4.67
C SER A 201 -15.49 6.62 5.43
N LYS A 202 -15.18 5.54 4.70
CA LYS A 202 -14.57 4.32 5.24
C LYS A 202 -13.15 4.61 5.77
N GLN A 203 -12.34 5.40 5.05
CA GLN A 203 -11.01 5.85 5.46
C GLN A 203 -11.06 6.72 6.71
N ASP A 204 -11.96 7.71 6.77
CA ASP A 204 -12.19 8.56 7.94
C ASP A 204 -12.63 7.76 9.16
N SER A 205 -13.52 6.78 8.97
CA SER A 205 -13.97 5.89 10.04
C SER A 205 -12.81 5.04 10.55
N ARG A 206 -11.96 4.51 9.66
CA ARG A 206 -10.71 3.85 10.03
C ARG A 206 -9.78 4.79 10.79
N LEU A 207 -9.59 6.05 10.35
CA LEU A 207 -8.72 7.03 11.03
C LEU A 207 -9.22 7.42 12.43
N LYS A 208 -10.54 7.58 12.59
CA LYS A 208 -11.17 7.80 13.91
C LYS A 208 -10.96 6.61 14.84
N ASN A 209 -11.16 5.39 14.34
CA ASN A 209 -10.88 4.16 15.10
C ASN A 209 -9.38 4.00 15.41
N LEU A 210 -8.49 4.31 14.47
CA LEU A 210 -7.04 4.19 14.63
C LEU A 210 -6.48 5.00 15.81
N ASN A 211 -7.07 6.17 16.10
CA ASN A 211 -6.71 7.03 17.22
C ASN A 211 -7.22 6.53 18.59
N ALA A 212 -8.07 5.50 18.63
CA ALA A 212 -8.49 4.89 19.88
C ALA A 212 -7.38 4.00 20.48
N SER A 213 -7.20 4.07 21.79
CA SER A 213 -6.30 3.19 22.54
C SER A 213 -6.97 1.83 22.78
N PHE A 214 -6.97 0.98 21.75
CA PHE A 214 -7.42 -0.41 21.89
C PHE A 214 -6.54 -1.15 22.89
N ARG A 215 -7.15 -1.68 23.95
CA ARG A 215 -6.54 -2.61 24.90
C ARG A 215 -7.17 -3.97 24.70
N LEU A 216 -6.56 -4.79 23.85
CA LEU A 216 -6.99 -6.16 23.59
C LEU A 216 -6.82 -7.03 24.84
N LYS A 217 -7.78 -7.93 25.07
CA LYS A 217 -7.72 -8.97 26.09
C LYS A 217 -7.08 -10.26 25.55
N LYS A 218 -7.25 -10.54 24.25
CA LYS A 218 -6.78 -11.74 23.55
C LYS A 218 -5.99 -11.37 22.27
N PRO A 219 -4.83 -10.68 22.37
CA PRO A 219 -4.03 -10.34 21.19
C PRO A 219 -3.50 -11.59 20.48
N ASP A 220 -3.57 -11.62 19.14
CA ASP A 220 -3.07 -12.74 18.34
C ASP A 220 -1.52 -12.69 18.23
N LYS A 221 -0.87 -13.77 18.69
CA LYS A 221 0.59 -13.88 18.74
C LYS A 221 1.26 -13.82 17.36
N ARG A 222 0.57 -14.22 16.29
CA ARG A 222 1.06 -14.19 14.90
C ARG A 222 1.16 -12.74 14.42
N PHE A 223 0.13 -11.94 14.70
CA PHE A 223 0.10 -10.53 14.34
C PHE A 223 1.01 -9.67 15.22
N GLU A 224 1.20 -10.02 16.50
CA GLU A 224 2.22 -9.37 17.34
C GLU A 224 3.64 -9.67 16.85
N GLY A 225 3.95 -10.93 16.52
CA GLY A 225 5.21 -11.29 15.85
C GLY A 225 5.40 -10.58 14.51
N LEU A 226 4.33 -10.35 13.76
CA LEU A 226 4.36 -9.61 12.49
C LEU A 226 4.62 -8.12 12.67
N LYS A 227 4.12 -7.48 13.74
CA LYS A 227 4.47 -6.10 14.09
C LYS A 227 5.96 -5.98 14.43
N ILE A 228 6.50 -6.92 15.21
CA ILE A 228 7.92 -6.97 15.58
C ILE A 228 8.76 -7.11 14.30
N TYR A 229 8.45 -8.10 13.45
CA TYR A 229 9.08 -8.29 12.14
C TYR A 229 9.05 -7.04 11.26
N ALA A 230 7.92 -6.33 11.19
CA ALA A 230 7.81 -5.09 10.44
C ALA A 230 8.70 -3.99 11.02
N GLN A 231 8.79 -3.86 12.35
CA GLN A 231 9.68 -2.89 12.99
C GLN A 231 11.16 -3.27 12.80
N GLU A 232 11.51 -4.55 12.84
CA GLU A 232 12.85 -5.05 12.54
C GLU A 232 13.24 -4.79 11.08
N LEU A 233 12.35 -5.07 10.12
CA LEU A 233 12.55 -4.74 8.70
C LEU A 233 12.85 -3.25 8.53
N ARG A 234 12.01 -2.38 9.10
CA ARG A 234 12.23 -0.93 9.08
C ARG A 234 13.56 -0.52 9.72
N ASN A 235 13.91 -1.11 10.87
CA ASN A 235 15.15 -0.81 11.59
C ASN A 235 16.39 -1.23 10.78
N ASN A 236 16.38 -2.44 10.22
CA ASN A 236 17.51 -3.01 9.46
C ASN A 236 17.75 -2.24 8.16
N ILE A 237 16.69 -1.94 7.41
CA ILE A 237 16.77 -1.08 6.21
C ILE A 237 17.26 0.31 6.60
N SER A 238 16.71 0.91 7.66
CA SER A 238 17.19 2.21 8.18
C SER A 238 18.64 2.19 8.67
N ALA A 239 19.20 1.02 9.04
CA ALA A 239 20.59 0.88 9.44
C ALA A 239 21.53 0.81 8.23
N ILE A 240 21.17 0.05 7.18
CA ILE A 240 21.89 0.04 5.90
C ILE A 240 21.92 1.46 5.30
N LEU A 241 20.75 2.10 5.26
CA LEU A 241 20.58 3.50 4.85
C LEU A 241 21.17 4.53 5.82
N LYS A 242 21.74 4.12 6.96
CA LYS A 242 22.55 4.97 7.87
C LYS A 242 24.06 4.72 7.72
N THR A 243 24.46 3.63 7.07
CA THR A 243 25.85 3.30 6.77
C THR A 243 26.27 3.81 5.39
N ARG A 244 25.44 3.59 4.36
CA ARG A 244 25.66 4.08 2.98
C ARG A 244 25.99 5.57 2.92
N ALA A 245 25.33 6.37 3.74
CA ALA A 245 25.20 7.90 3.67
C ALA A 245 26.66 8.28 4.17
N LYS A 246 27.21 7.62 5.21
CA LYS A 246 28.58 7.88 5.71
C LYS A 246 29.63 7.54 4.66
N LEU A 247 29.41 6.49 3.88
CA LEU A 247 30.27 6.15 2.74
C LEU A 247 30.16 7.21 1.62
N ALA A 248 28.95 7.56 1.17
CA ALA A 248 28.70 8.58 0.17
C ALA A 248 29.27 9.96 0.55
N GLY A 249 29.12 10.39 1.81
CA GLY A 249 29.73 11.63 2.30
C GLY A 249 31.27 11.57 2.34
N THR A 250 31.85 10.38 2.53
CA THR A 250 33.31 10.17 2.43
C THR A 250 33.76 10.21 0.96
N LEU A 251 33.03 9.54 0.07
CA LEU A 251 33.27 9.55 -1.38
C LEU A 251 33.13 10.96 -1.96
N TYR A 252 32.14 11.75 -1.55
CA TYR A 252 32.00 13.15 -1.94
C TYR A 252 33.17 14.02 -1.45
N GLY A 253 33.73 13.71 -0.27
CA GLY A 253 35.00 14.30 0.19
C GLY A 253 36.17 13.96 -0.75
N ILE A 254 36.26 12.70 -1.20
CA ILE A 254 37.28 12.23 -2.13
C ILE A 254 37.11 12.89 -3.52
N HIS A 255 35.89 12.93 -4.08
CA HIS A 255 35.51 13.71 -5.27
C HIS A 255 36.04 15.14 -5.17
N LYS A 256 35.75 15.82 -4.06
CA LYS A 256 36.10 17.24 -3.90
C LYS A 256 37.60 17.45 -3.81
N ILE A 257 38.35 16.51 -3.24
CA ILE A 257 39.81 16.55 -3.22
C ILE A 257 40.38 16.33 -4.63
N HIS A 258 39.86 15.35 -5.38
CA HIS A 258 40.35 15.04 -6.72
C HIS A 258 40.05 16.16 -7.73
N GLY A 259 38.84 16.73 -7.75
CA GLY A 259 38.55 17.90 -8.60
C GLY A 259 39.32 19.17 -8.22
N ASN A 260 39.80 19.30 -6.98
CA ASN A 260 40.75 20.36 -6.64
C ASN A 260 42.17 20.06 -7.15
N TYR A 261 42.63 18.80 -7.10
CA TYR A 261 43.91 18.41 -7.70
C TYR A 261 43.89 18.51 -9.23
N GLY A 262 42.79 18.12 -9.89
CA GLY A 262 42.58 18.27 -11.34
C GLY A 262 42.82 19.71 -11.80
N ARG A 263 42.11 20.65 -11.18
CA ARG A 263 42.31 22.09 -11.39
C ARG A 263 43.74 22.55 -11.07
N VAL A 264 44.28 22.22 -9.89
CA VAL A 264 45.61 22.71 -9.46
C VAL A 264 46.75 22.19 -10.35
N PHE A 265 46.71 20.93 -10.79
CA PHE A 265 47.72 20.40 -11.72
C PHE A 265 47.56 21.00 -13.12
N SER A 266 46.34 21.25 -13.58
CA SER A 266 46.09 21.96 -14.85
C SER A 266 46.57 23.42 -14.79
N GLU A 267 46.32 24.13 -13.69
CA GLU A 267 46.82 25.50 -13.47
C GLU A 267 48.36 25.54 -13.40
N TRP A 268 49.00 24.60 -12.69
CA TRP A 268 50.47 24.50 -12.63
C TRP A 268 51.08 24.11 -13.98
N SER A 269 50.45 23.21 -14.76
CA SER A 269 50.95 22.81 -16.09
C SER A 269 51.09 23.97 -17.08
N GLY A 270 50.30 25.04 -16.94
CA GLY A 270 50.41 26.25 -17.75
C GLY A 270 51.53 27.22 -17.35
N ILE A 271 52.21 26.96 -16.22
CA ILE A 271 53.30 27.78 -15.67
C ILE A 271 54.64 27.02 -15.71
N GLU A 272 54.58 25.69 -15.53
CA GLU A 272 55.73 24.80 -15.49
C GLU A 272 56.34 24.56 -16.87
N LYS A 273 57.66 24.42 -16.94
CA LYS A 273 58.42 24.40 -18.21
C LYS A 273 58.95 23.03 -18.60
N GLU A 274 59.26 22.17 -17.64
CA GLU A 274 59.91 20.87 -17.91
C GLU A 274 58.96 19.67 -17.77
N MET A 275 57.86 19.82 -17.03
CA MET A 275 56.91 18.73 -16.74
C MET A 275 55.43 19.10 -16.97
N GLY A 276 55.16 20.15 -17.77
CA GLY A 276 53.81 20.65 -18.08
C GLY A 276 52.85 19.54 -18.55
N ASP A 277 53.19 18.83 -19.61
CA ASP A 277 52.38 17.72 -20.18
C ASP A 277 52.08 16.61 -19.14
N GLY A 278 53.03 16.33 -18.24
CA GLY A 278 52.89 15.35 -17.17
C GLY A 278 51.94 15.82 -16.07
N LEU A 279 52.03 17.10 -15.68
CA LEU A 279 51.09 17.73 -14.75
C LEU A 279 49.68 17.83 -15.35
N GLN A 280 49.55 18.19 -16.63
CA GLN A 280 48.26 18.24 -17.30
C GLN A 280 47.62 16.83 -17.37
N SER A 281 48.42 15.81 -17.69
CA SER A 281 47.97 14.41 -17.70
C SER A 281 47.52 13.94 -16.30
N ALA A 282 48.25 14.33 -15.25
CA ALA A 282 47.85 14.06 -13.87
C ALA A 282 46.58 14.83 -13.47
N GLY A 283 46.39 16.06 -13.96
CA GLY A 283 45.17 16.84 -13.78
C GLY A 283 43.94 16.13 -14.37
N HIS A 284 44.02 15.76 -15.66
CA HIS A 284 42.96 15.02 -16.34
C HIS A 284 42.65 13.66 -15.69
N PHE A 285 43.65 12.96 -15.14
CA PHE A 285 43.43 11.73 -14.37
C PHE A 285 42.64 11.98 -13.07
N MET A 286 42.95 13.07 -12.35
CA MET A 286 42.25 13.45 -11.12
C MET A 286 40.80 13.86 -11.41
N ASP A 287 40.55 14.64 -12.47
CA ASP A 287 39.19 15.00 -12.88
C ASP A 287 38.39 13.77 -13.34
N ALA A 288 38.98 12.86 -14.10
CA ALA A 288 38.35 11.60 -14.49
C ALA A 288 37.97 10.71 -13.28
N TYR A 289 38.79 10.71 -12.22
CA TYR A 289 38.48 10.01 -10.97
C TYR A 289 37.35 10.70 -10.17
N LYS A 290 37.29 12.03 -10.22
CA LYS A 290 36.22 12.85 -9.62
C LYS A 290 34.87 12.63 -10.33
N ASP A 291 34.85 12.66 -11.67
CA ASP A 291 33.65 12.39 -12.48
C ASP A 291 33.20 10.93 -12.30
N TYR A 292 34.14 9.99 -12.18
CA TYR A 292 33.80 8.59 -11.91
C TYR A 292 33.09 8.37 -10.55
N ILE A 293 33.44 9.15 -9.52
CA ILE A 293 32.72 9.07 -8.24
C ILE A 293 31.27 9.58 -8.39
N ASP A 294 31.02 10.55 -9.26
CA ASP A 294 29.66 11.04 -9.53
C ASP A 294 28.81 9.99 -10.27
N ASP A 295 29.35 9.34 -11.32
CA ASP A 295 28.74 8.17 -11.98
C ASP A 295 28.29 7.14 -10.93
N PHE A 296 29.22 6.74 -10.05
CA PHE A 296 28.98 5.73 -9.03
C PHE A 296 27.91 6.15 -8.01
N MET A 297 27.97 7.37 -7.47
CA MET A 297 27.02 7.83 -6.45
C MET A 297 25.59 7.91 -7.00
N ASN A 298 25.44 8.25 -8.28
CA ASN A 298 24.14 8.30 -8.97
C ASN A 298 23.55 6.89 -9.18
N GLU A 299 24.34 5.92 -9.66
CA GLU A 299 23.92 4.51 -9.77
C GLU A 299 23.59 3.90 -8.39
N GLU A 300 24.34 4.27 -7.34
CA GLU A 300 24.11 3.77 -5.98
C GLU A 300 22.85 4.40 -5.32
N GLU A 301 22.48 5.64 -5.64
CA GLU A 301 21.27 6.27 -5.11
C GLU A 301 20.00 5.60 -5.64
N GLN A 302 19.97 5.16 -6.91
CA GLN A 302 18.85 4.41 -7.49
C GLN A 302 18.59 3.08 -6.74
N ILE A 303 19.67 2.34 -6.45
CA ILE A 303 19.63 1.13 -5.62
C ILE A 303 19.17 1.48 -4.19
N SER A 304 19.62 2.61 -3.67
CA SER A 304 19.21 3.10 -2.35
C SER A 304 17.73 3.49 -2.28
N ASP A 305 17.12 3.99 -3.36
CA ASP A 305 15.70 4.35 -3.42
C ASP A 305 14.80 3.11 -3.43
N GLN A 306 15.17 2.08 -4.21
CA GLN A 306 14.51 0.77 -4.15
C GLN A 306 14.63 0.13 -2.75
N LEU A 307 15.73 0.36 -2.04
CA LEU A 307 15.90 -0.08 -0.65
C LEU A 307 15.02 0.73 0.33
N LYS A 308 14.92 2.06 0.17
CA LYS A 308 14.06 2.94 1.00
C LYS A 308 12.61 2.49 0.97
N GLU A 309 12.13 1.99 -0.17
CA GLU A 309 10.75 1.55 -0.35
C GLU A 309 10.29 0.53 0.72
N TYR A 310 11.19 -0.36 1.16
CA TYR A 310 10.89 -1.36 2.19
C TYR A 310 10.65 -0.80 3.60
N ILE A 311 10.95 0.48 3.86
CA ILE A 311 10.50 1.18 5.07
C ILE A 311 8.98 1.41 5.03
N TYR A 312 8.41 1.78 3.88
CA TYR A 312 6.98 2.05 3.76
C TYR A 312 6.17 0.75 3.60
N PHE A 313 6.78 -0.33 3.08
CA PHE A 313 6.20 -1.68 3.19
C PHE A 313 6.08 -2.14 4.65
N ALA A 314 7.07 -1.83 5.51
CA ALA A 314 6.96 -2.14 6.94
C ALA A 314 5.82 -1.38 7.62
N ASP A 315 5.54 -0.13 7.22
CA ASP A 315 4.38 0.60 7.75
C ASP A 315 3.05 0.13 7.13
N SER A 316 3.08 -0.43 5.91
CA SER A 316 1.92 -1.09 5.28
C SER A 316 1.57 -2.44 5.95
N LEU A 317 2.59 -3.24 6.31
CA LEU A 317 2.44 -4.41 7.18
C LEU A 317 1.78 -4.06 8.52
N LYS A 318 2.23 -2.98 9.17
CA LYS A 318 1.61 -2.49 10.41
C LYS A 318 0.16 -2.07 10.20
N ALA A 319 -0.21 -1.53 9.04
CA ALA A 319 -1.59 -1.15 8.74
C ALA A 319 -2.54 -2.36 8.63
N VAL A 320 -2.04 -3.52 8.16
CA VAL A 320 -2.75 -4.81 8.19
C VAL A 320 -2.87 -5.33 9.62
N CYS A 321 -1.76 -5.39 10.39
CA CYS A 321 -1.80 -5.79 11.81
C CYS A 321 -2.78 -4.92 12.62
N ARG A 322 -2.80 -3.61 12.36
CA ARG A 322 -3.67 -2.66 13.06
C ARG A 322 -5.15 -2.80 12.68
N LYS A 323 -5.48 -3.31 11.48
CA LYS A 323 -6.88 -3.71 11.16
C LYS A 323 -7.26 -5.01 11.87
N GLN A 324 -6.34 -5.97 12.03
CA GLN A 324 -6.58 -7.15 12.87
C GLN A 324 -6.90 -6.75 14.33
N GLU A 325 -6.15 -5.79 14.90
CA GLU A 325 -6.46 -5.28 16.25
C GLU A 325 -7.85 -4.65 16.37
N VAL A 326 -8.28 -3.89 15.36
CA VAL A 326 -9.62 -3.27 15.33
C VAL A 326 -10.71 -4.35 15.34
N MET A 327 -10.59 -5.37 14.48
CA MET A 327 -11.57 -6.46 14.40
C MET A 327 -11.58 -7.34 15.65
N GLN A 328 -10.40 -7.66 16.20
CA GLN A 328 -10.28 -8.39 17.47
C GLN A 328 -10.91 -7.62 18.64
N TYR A 329 -10.77 -6.29 18.67
CA TYR A 329 -11.44 -5.43 19.65
C TYR A 329 -12.96 -5.37 19.46
N GLU A 330 -13.43 -5.30 18.22
CA GLU A 330 -14.86 -5.30 17.87
C GLU A 330 -15.52 -6.64 18.26
N LEU A 331 -14.83 -7.77 18.02
CA LEU A 331 -15.20 -9.10 18.49
C LEU A 331 -15.26 -9.17 20.03
N GLU A 332 -14.19 -8.82 20.75
CA GLU A 332 -14.15 -8.82 22.22
C GLU A 332 -15.28 -7.97 22.83
N LYS A 333 -15.57 -6.80 22.23
CA LYS A 333 -16.66 -5.92 22.66
C LYS A 333 -18.04 -6.57 22.45
N SER A 334 -18.23 -7.36 21.39
CA SER A 334 -19.46 -8.14 21.20
C SER A 334 -19.58 -9.32 22.18
N GLU A 335 -18.49 -10.04 22.48
CA GLU A 335 -18.46 -11.08 23.54
C GLU A 335 -18.87 -10.50 24.90
N GLU A 336 -18.39 -9.29 25.23
CA GLU A 336 -18.73 -8.57 26.46
C GLU A 336 -20.19 -8.13 26.52
N LEU A 337 -20.73 -7.61 25.41
CA LEU A 337 -22.13 -7.22 25.33
C LEU A 337 -23.04 -8.43 25.55
N LEU A 338 -22.78 -9.53 24.84
CA LEU A 338 -23.49 -10.79 24.99
C LEU A 338 -23.42 -11.32 26.44
N SER A 339 -22.22 -11.35 27.02
CA SER A 339 -22.01 -11.77 28.41
C SER A 339 -22.79 -10.90 29.40
N SER A 340 -22.85 -9.59 29.17
CA SER A 340 -23.63 -8.64 29.96
C SER A 340 -25.14 -8.85 29.84
N LYS A 341 -25.64 -9.16 28.64
CA LYS A 341 -27.07 -9.46 28.39
C LYS A 341 -27.49 -10.78 29.04
N ARG A 342 -26.71 -11.86 28.86
CA ARG A 342 -26.92 -13.15 29.52
C ARG A 342 -26.94 -12.99 31.07
N TYR A 343 -26.01 -12.23 31.65
CA TYR A 343 -25.99 -11.91 33.09
C TYR A 343 -27.17 -11.03 33.57
N GLN A 344 -27.80 -10.23 32.70
CA GLN A 344 -29.02 -9.49 33.02
C GLN A 344 -30.25 -10.41 33.05
N ARG A 345 -30.41 -11.28 32.04
CA ARG A 345 -31.44 -12.34 32.03
C ARG A 345 -31.33 -13.22 33.28
N ASP A 346 -30.13 -13.68 33.60
CA ASP A 346 -29.92 -14.61 34.72
C ASP A 346 -30.15 -13.96 36.10
N GLN A 347 -30.02 -12.63 36.22
CA GLN A 347 -30.46 -11.88 37.41
C GLN A 347 -32.00 -11.78 37.50
N LEU A 348 -32.72 -11.56 36.39
CA LEU A 348 -34.19 -11.55 36.39
C LEU A 348 -34.77 -12.93 36.74
N LEU A 349 -34.13 -14.00 36.26
CA LEU A 349 -34.45 -15.39 36.59
C LEU A 349 -34.02 -15.81 38.01
N GLY A 350 -33.38 -14.94 38.79
CA GLY A 350 -32.86 -15.23 40.13
C GLY A 350 -31.70 -16.24 40.18
N LYS A 351 -31.15 -16.64 39.02
CA LYS A 351 -30.06 -17.60 38.87
C LYS A 351 -28.68 -16.99 39.16
N ALA A 352 -28.54 -15.68 38.96
CA ALA A 352 -27.32 -14.92 39.21
C ALA A 352 -27.47 -13.98 40.41
N PRO A 353 -26.42 -13.81 41.25
CA PRO A 353 -26.47 -12.90 42.39
C PRO A 353 -26.63 -11.46 41.90
N SER A 354 -27.69 -10.79 42.37
CA SER A 354 -27.84 -9.34 42.24
C SER A 354 -26.67 -8.64 42.94
N LYS A 355 -25.98 -7.74 42.24
CA LYS A 355 -24.93 -6.92 42.87
C LYS A 355 -25.54 -6.14 44.05
N THR A 356 -24.88 -6.18 45.20
CA THR A 356 -25.41 -5.86 46.54
C THR A 356 -25.84 -4.40 46.76
N LEU A 357 -25.75 -3.54 45.75
CA LEU A 357 -26.13 -2.12 45.75
C LEU A 357 -27.03 -1.75 44.55
N SER A 358 -27.74 -2.72 43.94
CA SER A 358 -28.55 -2.44 42.74
C SER A 358 -29.83 -1.63 43.04
N LEU A 359 -30.11 -0.65 42.18
CA LEU A 359 -31.32 0.20 42.26
C LEU A 359 -32.62 -0.63 42.20
N GLN A 360 -32.58 -1.80 41.56
CA GLN A 360 -33.69 -2.76 41.44
C GLN A 360 -34.17 -3.23 42.82
N GLY A 361 -33.24 -3.48 43.76
CA GLY A 361 -33.54 -3.88 45.14
C GLY A 361 -34.07 -2.76 46.05
N MET A 362 -33.90 -1.50 45.65
CA MET A 362 -34.58 -0.36 46.27
C MET A 362 -35.96 -0.14 45.64
N ARG A 363 -36.08 -0.24 44.30
CA ARG A 363 -37.37 -0.11 43.59
C ARG A 363 -38.41 -1.12 44.07
N SER A 364 -38.05 -2.39 44.25
CA SER A 364 -38.98 -3.41 44.74
C SER A 364 -39.48 -3.18 46.17
N LYS A 365 -38.74 -2.40 46.99
CA LYS A 365 -39.14 -1.98 48.34
C LYS A 365 -39.98 -0.69 48.36
N ILE A 366 -39.94 0.12 47.30
CA ILE A 366 -40.62 1.42 47.20
C ILE A 366 -41.91 1.33 46.37
N PHE A 367 -41.90 0.53 45.29
CA PHE A 367 -43.02 0.37 44.34
C PHE A 367 -43.68 -1.01 44.42
N GLY A 368 -43.25 -1.86 45.35
CA GLY A 368 -43.75 -3.23 45.51
C GLY A 368 -43.19 -4.23 44.49
N PRO A 369 -43.70 -5.48 44.48
CA PRO A 369 -43.29 -6.50 43.54
C PRO A 369 -43.74 -6.17 42.11
N GLU A 370 -42.77 -6.04 41.21
CA GLU A 370 -42.96 -5.89 39.75
C GLU A 370 -43.85 -7.03 39.22
N LYS A 371 -44.97 -6.68 38.55
CA LYS A 371 -45.98 -7.65 38.05
C LYS A 371 -45.34 -8.73 37.17
N PRO A 372 -45.84 -9.99 37.20
CA PRO A 372 -45.29 -11.08 36.38
C PRO A 372 -45.29 -10.72 34.89
N GLU A 373 -46.41 -10.21 34.36
CA GLU A 373 -46.58 -9.73 32.99
C GLU A 373 -45.44 -8.79 32.52
N VAL A 374 -44.99 -7.89 33.40
CA VAL A 374 -43.95 -6.91 33.11
C VAL A 374 -42.56 -7.54 33.16
N LYS A 375 -42.35 -8.52 34.04
CA LYS A 375 -41.11 -9.32 34.07
C LYS A 375 -41.00 -10.21 32.84
N ASP A 376 -42.08 -10.86 32.43
CA ASP A 376 -42.10 -11.77 31.29
C ASP A 376 -41.89 -11.02 29.97
N ALA A 377 -42.51 -9.84 29.81
CA ALA A 377 -42.24 -8.96 28.67
C ALA A 377 -40.77 -8.48 28.62
N ARG A 378 -40.19 -8.17 29.79
CA ARG A 378 -38.79 -7.74 29.92
C ARG A 378 -37.79 -8.89 29.76
N LEU A 379 -38.20 -10.12 30.08
CA LEU A 379 -37.43 -11.33 29.85
C LEU A 379 -37.33 -11.60 28.34
N ARG A 380 -38.46 -11.59 27.63
CA ARG A 380 -38.50 -11.72 26.16
C ARG A 380 -37.63 -10.66 25.47
N GLN A 381 -37.78 -9.39 25.84
CA GLN A 381 -36.94 -8.32 25.31
C GLN A 381 -35.42 -8.54 25.56
N LEU A 382 -35.05 -9.22 26.65
CA LEU A 382 -33.66 -9.60 26.91
C LEU A 382 -33.24 -10.88 26.18
N GLU A 383 -34.17 -11.76 25.83
CA GLU A 383 -33.93 -12.95 25.00
C GLU A 383 -33.72 -12.53 23.53
N ASP A 384 -34.57 -11.65 22.98
CA ASP A 384 -34.40 -11.02 21.67
C ASP A 384 -33.02 -10.33 21.56
N GLN A 385 -32.64 -9.56 22.59
CA GLN A 385 -31.35 -8.85 22.68
C GLN A 385 -30.15 -9.74 23.05
N ILE A 386 -30.40 -11.02 23.39
CA ILE A 386 -29.35 -12.03 23.50
C ILE A 386 -29.16 -12.66 22.12
N GLU A 387 -30.23 -13.02 21.41
CA GLU A 387 -30.17 -13.57 20.05
C GLU A 387 -29.44 -12.61 19.07
N GLU A 388 -29.83 -11.34 19.03
CA GLU A 388 -29.14 -10.28 18.26
C GLU A 388 -27.62 -10.20 18.59
N ALA A 389 -27.27 -10.37 19.87
CA ALA A 389 -25.89 -10.31 20.34
C ALA A 389 -25.11 -11.61 20.06
N GLU A 390 -25.77 -12.77 20.03
CA GLU A 390 -25.18 -14.06 19.65
C GLU A 390 -24.87 -14.08 18.15
N GLU A 391 -25.80 -13.62 17.31
CA GLU A 391 -25.52 -13.39 15.89
C GLU A 391 -24.37 -12.40 15.67
N ALA A 392 -24.34 -11.28 16.40
CA ALA A 392 -23.29 -10.27 16.24
C ALA A 392 -21.90 -10.81 16.60
N VAL A 393 -21.80 -11.65 17.64
CA VAL A 393 -20.55 -12.37 17.97
C VAL A 393 -20.18 -13.34 16.84
N LEU A 394 -21.13 -14.12 16.31
CA LEU A 394 -20.86 -15.08 15.23
C LEU A 394 -20.40 -14.39 13.94
N ARG A 395 -21.03 -13.27 13.55
CA ARG A 395 -20.61 -12.42 12.42
C ARG A 395 -19.19 -11.89 12.61
N ASN A 396 -18.95 -11.18 13.72
CA ASN A 396 -17.63 -10.62 14.04
C ASN A 396 -16.54 -11.70 14.09
N GLN A 397 -16.85 -12.89 14.62
CA GLN A 397 -15.92 -14.00 14.69
C GLN A 397 -15.59 -14.55 13.30
N SER A 398 -16.60 -14.75 12.45
CA SER A 398 -16.42 -15.21 11.07
C SER A 398 -15.57 -14.24 10.25
N GLU A 399 -15.92 -12.94 10.27
CA GLU A 399 -15.17 -11.88 9.60
C GLU A 399 -13.72 -11.79 10.08
N THR A 400 -13.48 -11.87 11.40
CA THR A 400 -12.13 -11.81 11.97
C THR A 400 -11.30 -13.03 11.59
N MET A 401 -11.88 -14.24 11.58
CA MET A 401 -11.18 -15.45 11.15
C MET A 401 -10.82 -15.38 9.65
N SER A 402 -11.77 -15.02 8.80
CA SER A 402 -11.56 -14.85 7.35
C SER A 402 -10.47 -13.80 7.07
N PHE A 403 -10.53 -12.64 7.72
CA PHE A 403 -9.49 -11.61 7.61
C PHE A 403 -8.11 -12.14 7.98
N MET A 404 -8.00 -12.89 9.09
CA MET A 404 -6.72 -13.42 9.55
C MET A 404 -6.13 -14.46 8.59
N GLU A 405 -6.96 -15.28 7.95
CA GLU A 405 -6.51 -16.27 6.97
C GLU A 405 -5.92 -15.60 5.71
N HIS A 406 -6.68 -14.68 5.09
CA HIS A 406 -6.23 -13.94 3.91
C HIS A 406 -4.98 -13.10 4.22
N ALA A 407 -4.95 -12.38 5.34
CA ALA A 407 -3.81 -11.56 5.74
C ALA A 407 -2.54 -12.39 6.00
N LEU A 408 -2.64 -13.61 6.55
CA LEU A 408 -1.48 -14.47 6.78
C LEU A 408 -0.97 -15.11 5.49
N SER A 409 -1.86 -15.44 4.55
CA SER A 409 -1.49 -15.89 3.20
C SER A 409 -0.73 -14.79 2.44
N GLU A 410 -1.28 -13.57 2.45
CA GLU A 410 -0.65 -12.39 1.84
C GLU A 410 0.71 -12.05 2.47
N VAL A 411 0.85 -12.15 3.80
CA VAL A 411 2.14 -11.95 4.47
C VAL A 411 3.20 -12.92 3.97
N GLU A 412 2.82 -14.15 3.61
CA GLU A 412 3.72 -15.14 3.04
C GLU A 412 4.02 -14.88 1.55
N ARG A 413 3.05 -14.37 0.76
CA ARG A 413 3.31 -13.83 -0.58
C ARG A 413 4.30 -12.66 -0.52
N PHE A 414 4.07 -11.67 0.34
CA PHE A 414 4.95 -10.51 0.51
C PHE A 414 6.37 -10.91 0.91
N LYS A 415 6.55 -11.84 1.87
CA LYS A 415 7.89 -12.31 2.25
C LYS A 415 8.66 -12.92 1.07
N LYS A 416 7.98 -13.65 0.17
CA LYS A 416 8.56 -14.23 -1.05
C LYS A 416 8.96 -13.14 -2.04
N GLN A 417 8.08 -12.18 -2.31
CA GLN A 417 8.39 -11.01 -3.16
C GLN A 417 9.59 -10.23 -2.60
N LYS A 418 9.51 -9.77 -1.35
CA LYS A 418 10.60 -9.14 -0.59
C LYS A 418 11.87 -10.02 -0.50
N GLY A 419 11.77 -11.31 -0.79
CA GLY A 419 12.90 -12.24 -0.90
C GLY A 419 13.61 -12.16 -2.25
N SER A 420 12.87 -12.08 -3.37
CA SER A 420 13.44 -11.91 -4.72
C SER A 420 13.98 -10.50 -4.91
N ASP A 421 13.16 -9.49 -4.65
CA ASP A 421 13.47 -8.08 -4.91
C ASP A 421 14.75 -7.65 -4.18
N LEU A 422 14.90 -7.97 -2.88
CA LEU A 422 16.12 -7.66 -2.13
C LEU A 422 17.34 -8.47 -2.59
N LYS A 423 17.15 -9.71 -3.07
CA LYS A 423 18.24 -10.53 -3.63
C LYS A 423 18.75 -9.91 -4.93
N GLU A 424 17.85 -9.54 -5.83
CA GLU A 424 18.16 -8.86 -7.09
C GLU A 424 18.83 -7.50 -6.84
N LEU A 425 18.31 -6.73 -5.88
CA LEU A 425 18.90 -5.46 -5.45
C LEU A 425 20.33 -5.60 -4.91
N PHE A 426 20.60 -6.59 -4.05
CA PHE A 426 21.95 -6.85 -3.54
C PHE A 426 22.89 -7.43 -4.61
N ILE A 427 22.37 -8.16 -5.60
CA ILE A 427 23.15 -8.58 -6.79
C ILE A 427 23.53 -7.34 -7.62
N SER A 428 22.58 -6.45 -7.91
CA SER A 428 22.84 -5.20 -8.64
C SER A 428 23.87 -4.31 -7.92
N TYR A 429 23.77 -4.19 -6.59
CA TYR A 429 24.78 -3.49 -5.78
C TYR A 429 26.16 -4.17 -5.87
N ALA A 430 26.24 -5.49 -5.79
CA ALA A 430 27.50 -6.22 -5.95
C ALA A 430 28.10 -6.05 -7.34
N VAL A 431 27.28 -6.02 -8.40
CA VAL A 431 27.72 -5.75 -9.77
C VAL A 431 28.24 -4.31 -9.92
N LEU A 432 27.56 -3.32 -9.33
CA LEU A 432 28.04 -1.93 -9.27
C LEU A 432 29.40 -1.82 -8.55
N GLN A 433 29.56 -2.50 -7.41
CA GLN A 433 30.83 -2.54 -6.67
C GLN A 433 31.95 -3.25 -7.45
N ILE A 434 31.64 -4.29 -8.24
CA ILE A 434 32.61 -4.96 -9.12
C ILE A 434 32.96 -4.11 -10.35
N LYS A 435 32.01 -3.34 -10.88
CA LYS A 435 32.23 -2.33 -11.93
C LYS A 435 33.14 -1.21 -11.40
N MET A 436 32.95 -0.80 -10.15
CA MET A 436 33.81 0.17 -9.45
C MET A 436 35.23 -0.35 -9.24
N ALA A 437 35.41 -1.55 -8.70
CA ALA A 437 36.75 -2.10 -8.41
C ALA A 437 37.57 -2.49 -9.67
N LYS A 438 37.05 -2.26 -10.88
CA LYS A 438 37.68 -2.55 -12.17
C LYS A 438 38.04 -1.31 -12.99
N ARG A 439 37.57 -0.12 -12.61
CA ARG A 439 37.74 1.15 -13.34
C ARG A 439 38.75 2.05 -12.62
#